data_AF-I5C314-F1
#
_entry.id   AF-I5C314-F1
#
_cell.length_a   1.000
_cell.length_b   1.000
_cell.length_c   1.000
_cell.angle_alpha   90.00
_cell.angle_beta   90.00
_cell.angle_gamma   90.00
#
_symmetry.space_group_name_H-M   'P 1'
#
loop_
_entity.id
_entity.type
_entity.pdbx_description
1 polymer ?
#
loop_
_entity_poly.entity_id
_entity_poly.type
_entity_poly.pdbx_seq_one_letter_code
_entity_poly.pdbx_strand_id
1 'polypeptide(L)' 'MSDFIAALGLVLVIEGLVYGGMPRLARRLAEQVLDMPDSALRTAGITAMVLGVVVVWLVRG' A
#
# COMPACT_ATOMS: atom_id res chain seq x y z
N MET A 1 8.40 15.15 12.78
CA MET A 1 7.96 13.92 13.47
C MET A 1 6.47 13.69 13.36
N SER A 2 5.64 14.74 13.46
CA SER A 2 4.19 14.71 13.20
C SER A 2 3.82 14.01 11.90
N ASP A 3 4.50 14.32 10.80
CA ASP A 3 4.10 13.85 9.46
C ASP A 3 4.25 12.33 9.31
N PHE A 4 5.27 11.75 9.94
CA PHE A 4 5.46 10.30 9.94
C PHE A 4 4.34 9.60 10.73
N ILE A 5 3.96 10.15 11.88
CA ILE A 5 2.86 9.62 12.70
C ILE A 5 1.54 9.76 11.94
N ALA A 6 1.31 10.87 11.26
CA ALA A 6 0.13 11.08 10.42
C ALA A 6 0.08 10.10 9.24
N ALA A 7 1.20 9.89 8.54
CA ALA A 7 1.29 8.92 7.45
C ALA A 7 1.03 7.49 7.95
N LEU A 8 1.60 7.12 9.11
CA LEU A 8 1.34 5.82 9.73
C LEU A 8 -0.14 5.67 10.12
N GLY A 9 -0.74 6.70 10.70
CA GLY A 9 -2.18 6.73 11.01
C GLY A 9 -3.05 6.57 9.77
N LEU A 10 -2.69 7.24 8.67
CA LEU A 10 -3.41 7.12 7.40
C LEU A 10 -3.35 5.70 6.83
N VAL A 11 -2.19 5.05 6.88
CA VAL A 11 -2.04 3.64 6.47
C VAL A 11 -2.99 2.76 7.29
N LEU A 12 -3.06 2.93 8.61
CA LEU A 12 -3.96 2.15 9.46
C LEU A 12 -5.44 2.38 9.13
N VAL A 13 -5.85 3.62 8.83
CA VAL A 13 -7.22 3.93 8.39
C VAL A 13 -7.54 3.24 7.08
N ILE A 14 -6.62 3.28 6.11
CA ILE A 14 -6.79 2.64 4.80
C ILE A 14 -6.88 1.11 4.95
N GLU A 15 -5.96 0.49 5.69
CA GLU A 15 -5.99 -0.96 5.95
C GLU A 15 -7.30 -1.36 6.67
N GLY A 16 -7.72 -0.60 7.68
CA GLY A 16 -8.97 -0.82 8.39
C GLY A 16 -10.22 -0.70 7.50
N LEU A 17 -10.21 0.24 6.55
CA LEU A 17 -11.29 0.40 5.58
C LEU A 17 -11.35 -0.78 4.60
N VAL A 18 -10.20 -1.25 4.14
CA VAL A 18 -10.11 -2.39 3.20
C VAL A 18 -10.58 -3.68 3.87
N TYR A 19 -10.06 -4.03 5.05
CA TYR A 19 -10.44 -5.27 5.73
C TYR A 19 -11.81 -5.18 6.42
N GLY A 20 -12.11 -4.05 7.07
CA GLY A 20 -13.34 -3.88 7.85
C GLY A 20 -14.54 -3.43 7.00
N GLY A 21 -14.32 -2.54 6.02
CA GLY A 21 -15.38 -2.03 5.15
C GLY A 21 -15.67 -2.92 3.94
N MET A 22 -14.63 -3.52 3.35
CA MET A 22 -14.75 -4.31 2.11
C MET A 22 -13.97 -5.65 2.18
N PRO A 23 -14.31 -6.56 3.10
CA PRO A 23 -13.56 -7.80 3.32
C PRO A 23 -13.47 -8.71 2.09
N ARG A 24 -14.48 -8.67 1.20
CA ARG A 24 -14.47 -9.44 -0.06
C ARG A 24 -13.39 -8.95 -1.03
N LEU A 25 -13.14 -7.64 -1.07
CA LEU A 25 -12.08 -7.07 -1.91
C LEU A 25 -10.72 -7.50 -1.38
N ALA A 26 -10.51 -7.36 -0.06
CA ALA A 26 -9.26 -7.76 0.59
C ALA A 26 -8.91 -9.23 0.29
N ARG A 27 -9.89 -10.13 0.41
CA ARG A 27 -9.68 -11.56 0.15
C ARG A 27 -9.34 -11.86 -1.32
N ARG A 28 -10.01 -11.19 -2.26
CA ARG A 28 -9.69 -11.31 -3.70
C ARG A 28 -8.29 -10.80 -4.04
N LEU A 29 -7.88 -9.69 -3.45
CA LEU A 29 -6.52 -9.16 -3.64
C LEU A 29 -5.48 -10.13 -3.08
N ALA A 30 -5.72 -10.71 -1.91
CA ALA A 30 -4.84 -11.72 -1.34
C ALA A 30 -4.72 -12.97 -2.23
N GLU A 31 -5.84 -13.46 -2.78
CA GLU A 31 -5.83 -14.57 -3.75
C GLU A 31 -5.02 -14.23 -5.01
N GLN A 32 -5.15 -13.01 -5.55
CA GLN A 32 -4.36 -12.55 -6.70
C GLN A 32 -2.87 -12.44 -6.40
N VAL A 33 -2.50 -12.02 -5.18
CA VAL A 33 -1.10 -11.94 -4.76
C VAL A 33 -0.49 -13.33 -4.65
N LEU A 34 -1.25 -14.32 -4.18
CA LEU A 34 -0.80 -15.70 -4.08
C LEU A 34 -0.60 -16.37 -5.45
N ASP A 35 -1.36 -15.94 -6.46
CA ASP A 35 -1.27 -16.48 -7.82
C ASP A 35 -0.20 -15.76 -8.68
N MET A 36 0.36 -14.64 -8.18
CA MET A 36 1.42 -13.92 -8.86
C MET A 36 2.80 -14.57 -8.66
N PRO A 37 3.64 -14.63 -9.71
CA PRO A 37 5.02 -15.04 -9.55
C PRO A 37 5.80 -14.02 -8.71
N ASP A 38 6.70 -14.52 -7.84
CA ASP A 38 7.51 -13.70 -6.91
C ASP A 38 8.26 -12.55 -7.61
N SER A 39 8.72 -12.76 -8.84
CA SER A 39 9.40 -11.75 -9.64
C SER A 39 8.49 -10.56 -9.96
N ALA A 40 7.24 -10.83 -10.37
CA ALA A 40 6.26 -9.80 -10.66
C ALA A 40 5.87 -9.04 -9.40
N LEU A 41 5.58 -9.75 -8.31
CA LEU A 41 5.25 -9.15 -7.02
C LEU A 41 6.38 -8.26 -6.51
N ARG A 42 7.64 -8.72 -6.64
CA ARG A 42 8.82 -7.93 -6.26
C ARG A 42 8.97 -6.68 -7.13
N THR A 43 8.81 -6.78 -8.44
CA THR A 43 8.87 -5.60 -9.32
C THR A 43 7.76 -4.60 -9.00
N ALA A 44 6.52 -5.06 -8.83
CA ALA A 44 5.40 -4.20 -8.48
C ALA A 44 5.62 -3.49 -7.13
N GLY A 45 6.11 -4.21 -6.12
CA GLY A 45 6.44 -3.65 -4.81
C GLY A 45 7.54 -2.59 -4.88
N ILE A 46 8.63 -2.86 -5.62
CA ILE A 46 9.71 -1.89 -5.83
C ILE A 46 9.20 -0.65 -6.56
N THR A 47 8.43 -0.82 -7.64
CA THR A 47 7.84 0.30 -8.38
C THR A 47 6.91 1.13 -7.49
N ALA A 48 6.06 0.48 -6.68
CA ALA A 48 5.18 1.17 -5.75
C ALA A 48 5.96 1.97 -4.68
N MET A 49 7.05 1.40 -4.14
CA MET A 49 7.92 2.11 -3.19
C MET A 49 8.56 3.36 -3.83
N VAL A 50 9.12 3.24 -5.03
CA VAL A 50 9.74 4.36 -5.75
C VAL A 50 8.71 5.45 -6.03
N LEU A 51 7.53 5.09 -6.54
CA LEU A 51 6.45 6.05 -6.80
C LEU A 51 6.00 6.74 -5.51
N GLY A 52 5.86 6.01 -4.40
CA GLY A 52 5.51 6.57 -3.10
C GLY A 52 6.52 7.63 -2.65
N VAL A 53 7.82 7.36 -2.79
CA VAL A 53 8.88 8.33 -2.47
C VAL A 53 8.80 9.56 -3.37
N VAL A 54 8.59 9.38 -4.68
CA VAL A 54 8.44 10.49 -5.63
C VAL A 54 7.25 11.38 -5.27
N VAL A 55 6.10 10.80 -4.93
CA VAL A 55 4.92 11.56 -4.52
C VAL A 55 5.20 12.34 -3.23
N VAL A 56 5.78 11.70 -2.21
CA VAL A 56 6.13 12.39 -0.96
C VAL A 56 7.12 13.52 -1.21
N TRP A 57 8.10 13.31 -2.10
CA TRP A 57 9.07 14.32 -2.49
C TRP A 57 8.43 15.48 -3.24
N LEU A 58 7.47 15.25 -4.13
CA LEU A 58 6.76 16.32 -4.85
C LEU A 58 5.82 17.14 -3.94
N VAL A 59 5.24 16.51 -2.91
CA VAL A 59 4.30 17.18 -2.00
C VAL A 59 5.03 17.94 -0.89
N ARG A 60 6.20 17.45 -0.45
CA ARG A 60 6.98 18.05 0.67
C ARG A 60 8.27 18.75 0.23
N GLY A 61 8.70 18.61 -1.02
CA GLY A 61 9.82 19.33 -1.64
C GLY A 61 9.39 20.70 -2.15
#